data_AF-A0A8S4NQN8-F1
#
_entry.id   AF-A0A8S4NQN8-F1
#
_cell.length_a   1.000
_cell.length_b   1.000
_cell.length_c   1.000
_cell.angle_alpha   90.00
_cell.angle_beta   90.00
_cell.angle_gamma   90.00
#
_symmetry.space_group_name_H-M   'P 1'
#
loop_
_entity.id
_entity.type
_entity.pdbx_description
1 polymer ?
#
loop_
_entity_poly.entity_id
_entity_poly.type
_entity_poly.pdbx_seq_one_letter_code
_entity_poly.pdbx_strand_id
1 'polypeptide(L)'
;EKLQKGEFKQEDINSGLFQPDFSKEWQDKKASMPYGQVPVLETEDGLKIAQTNAILRHLARKFKLYGSTDEQATEIDMLIEFESDLRERIYTMVYSNYFNGNREKLSNFVIPQGLTILEGLLKKNNG
;
A
#
# COMPACT_ATOMS: atom_id res chain seq x y z
N GLU A 1 -28.34 -13.92 3.89
CA GLU A 1 -27.90 -13.94 2.47
C GLU A 1 -26.49 -14.52 2.43
N LYS A 2 -26.25 -15.52 1.56
CA LYS A 2 -24.97 -16.24 1.49
C LYS A 2 -23.99 -15.45 0.62
N LEU A 3 -22.88 -14.97 1.19
CA LEU A 3 -21.84 -14.20 0.48
C LEU A 3 -21.13 -15.07 -0.56
N GLN A 4 -20.94 -14.55 -1.78
CA GLN A 4 -20.17 -15.18 -2.86
C GLN A 4 -18.67 -14.93 -2.69
N LYS A 5 -17.86 -15.82 -3.24
CA LYS A 5 -16.39 -15.79 -3.19
C LYS A 5 -15.84 -14.51 -3.86
N GLY A 6 -15.39 -13.54 -3.05
CA GLY A 6 -14.70 -12.33 -3.55
C GLY A 6 -15.34 -10.99 -3.18
N GLU A 7 -16.40 -10.96 -2.38
CA GLU A 7 -16.99 -9.70 -1.92
C GLU A 7 -16.23 -9.15 -0.71
N PHE A 8 -15.72 -7.93 -0.82
CA PHE A 8 -15.17 -7.18 0.31
C PHE A 8 -16.19 -6.14 0.76
N LYS A 9 -16.35 -5.98 2.08
CA LYS A 9 -17.00 -4.81 2.65
C LYS A 9 -15.94 -3.76 2.91
N GLN A 10 -16.08 -2.60 2.30
CA GLN A 10 -15.23 -1.45 2.56
C GLN A 10 -15.92 -0.57 3.61
N GLU A 11 -15.19 -0.23 4.65
CA GLU A 11 -15.57 0.79 5.62
C GLU A 11 -14.61 1.97 5.45
N ASP A 12 -15.12 3.09 4.96
CA ASP A 12 -14.36 4.34 4.88
C ASP A 12 -14.53 5.11 6.18
N ILE A 13 -13.39 5.48 6.78
CA ILE A 13 -13.37 6.28 8.00
C ILE A 13 -12.96 7.70 7.60
N ASN A 14 -13.79 8.68 7.92
CA ASN A 14 -13.38 10.07 7.77
C ASN A 14 -12.30 10.37 8.80
N SER A 15 -11.05 10.53 8.39
CA SER A 15 -9.96 10.85 9.33
C SER A 15 -10.00 12.29 9.82
N GLY A 16 -10.62 13.20 9.07
CA GLY A 16 -10.46 14.64 9.29
C GLY A 16 -9.03 15.12 9.00
N LEU A 17 -8.25 14.42 8.16
CA LEU A 17 -6.82 14.71 7.93
C LEU A 17 -6.52 16.16 7.50
N PHE A 18 -7.49 16.82 6.85
CA PHE A 18 -7.39 18.21 6.41
C PHE A 18 -8.12 19.20 7.34
N GLN A 19 -8.54 18.74 8.51
CA GLN A 19 -9.15 19.55 9.56
C GLN A 19 -8.13 19.81 10.69
N PRO A 20 -8.33 20.84 11.53
CA PRO A 20 -7.40 21.15 12.64
C PRO A 20 -7.24 19.99 13.63
N ASP A 21 -8.32 19.24 13.85
CA ASP A 21 -8.38 18.07 14.70
C ASP A 21 -8.81 16.85 13.89
N PHE A 22 -8.32 15.66 14.28
CA PHE A 22 -8.86 14.41 13.75
C PHE A 22 -10.35 14.30 14.06
N SER A 23 -11.11 13.69 13.14
CA SER A 23 -12.54 13.47 13.37
C SER A 23 -12.79 12.64 14.63
N LYS A 24 -13.92 12.87 15.29
CA LYS A 24 -14.37 12.04 16.42
C LYS A 24 -14.46 10.56 16.02
N GLU A 25 -14.91 10.28 14.80
CA GLU A 25 -15.02 8.93 14.27
C GLU A 25 -13.67 8.19 14.25
N TRP A 26 -12.61 8.86 13.78
CA TRP A 26 -11.27 8.28 13.78
C TRP A 26 -10.71 8.15 15.20
N GLN A 27 -10.92 9.15 16.05
CA GLN A 27 -10.48 9.10 17.45
C GLN A 27 -11.08 7.89 18.18
N ASP A 28 -12.37 7.62 17.99
CA ASP A 28 -13.08 6.50 18.59
C ASP A 28 -12.58 5.13 18.06
N LYS A 29 -12.26 5.04 16.76
CA LYS A 29 -11.83 3.79 16.12
C LYS A 29 -10.34 3.47 16.28
N LYS A 30 -9.46 4.48 16.39
CA LYS A 30 -8.00 4.32 16.30
C LYS A 30 -7.44 3.26 17.25
N ALA A 31 -7.90 3.23 18.50
CA ALA A 31 -7.42 2.26 19.49
C ALA A 31 -7.76 0.80 19.15
N SER A 32 -8.78 0.57 18.31
CA SER A 32 -9.20 -0.76 17.86
C SER A 32 -8.49 -1.25 16.60
N MET A 33 -7.70 -0.37 15.96
CA MET A 33 -6.94 -0.70 14.76
C MET A 33 -5.52 -1.15 15.14
N PRO A 34 -4.97 -2.22 14.52
CA PRO A 34 -3.60 -2.62 14.78
C PRO A 34 -2.63 -1.46 14.50
N TYR A 35 -1.74 -1.20 15.45
CA TYR A 35 -0.80 -0.07 15.42
C TYR A 35 -1.45 1.32 15.33
N GLY A 36 -2.76 1.44 15.52
CA GLY A 36 -3.49 2.71 15.41
C GLY A 36 -3.44 3.32 14.00
N GLN A 37 -3.39 2.47 12.97
CA GLN A 37 -3.23 2.87 11.57
C GLN A 37 -4.28 2.21 10.67
N VAL A 38 -4.50 2.82 9.50
CA VAL A 38 -5.26 2.26 8.36
C VAL A 38 -4.35 2.26 7.13
N PRO A 39 -4.58 1.40 6.11
CA PRO A 39 -5.67 0.41 6.00
C PRO A 39 -5.50 -0.82 6.90
N VAL A 40 -6.63 -1.49 7.18
CA VAL A 40 -6.70 -2.78 7.89
C VAL A 40 -7.61 -3.72 7.12
N LEU A 41 -7.14 -4.94 6.84
CA LEU A 41 -7.97 -6.03 6.36
C LEU A 41 -8.42 -6.88 7.56
N GLU A 42 -9.72 -7.04 7.74
CA GLU A 42 -10.28 -8.01 8.69
C GLU A 42 -10.79 -9.23 7.91
N THR A 43 -10.33 -10.41 8.29
CA THR A 43 -10.77 -11.67 7.68
C THR A 43 -12.04 -12.20 8.36
N GLU A 44 -12.73 -13.15 7.73
CA GLU A 44 -13.95 -13.76 8.30
C GLU A 44 -13.71 -14.47 9.64
N ASP A 45 -12.49 -14.95 9.88
CA ASP A 45 -12.03 -15.54 11.15
C ASP A 45 -11.56 -14.50 12.18
N GLY A 46 -11.70 -13.20 11.89
CA GLY A 46 -11.41 -12.11 12.81
C GLY A 46 -9.94 -11.70 12.89
N LEU A 47 -9.06 -12.22 12.02
CA LEU A 47 -7.68 -11.76 11.93
C LEU A 47 -7.66 -10.35 11.33
N LYS A 48 -7.08 -9.40 12.07
CA LYS A 48 -6.83 -8.03 11.59
C LYS A 48 -5.39 -7.90 11.10
N ILE A 49 -5.24 -7.57 9.83
CA ILE A 49 -3.95 -7.39 9.16
C ILE A 49 -3.80 -5.90 8.83
N ALA A 50 -2.81 -5.24 9.43
CA ALA A 50 -2.39 -3.89 9.05
C ALA A 50 -1.16 -3.94 8.13
N GLN A 51 -0.76 -2.77 7.61
CA GLN A 51 0.29 -2.59 6.59
C GLN A 51 -0.13 -3.05 5.19
N THR A 52 -0.17 -2.12 4.24
CA THR A 52 -0.62 -2.35 2.87
C THR A 52 0.09 -3.55 2.22
N ASN A 53 1.41 -3.64 2.31
CA ASN A 53 2.17 -4.73 1.68
C ASN A 53 1.90 -6.09 2.35
N ALA A 54 1.65 -6.13 3.66
CA ALA A 54 1.28 -7.37 4.36
C ALA A 54 -0.12 -7.85 3.92
N ILE A 55 -1.08 -6.92 3.78
CA ILE A 55 -2.41 -7.19 3.25
C ILE A 55 -2.32 -7.73 1.81
N LEU A 56 -1.58 -7.06 0.92
CA LEU A 56 -1.38 -7.49 -0.46
C LEU A 56 -0.79 -8.90 -0.53
N ARG A 57 0.27 -9.17 0.22
CA ARG A 57 0.90 -10.49 0.29
C ARG A 57 -0.04 -11.57 0.83
N HIS A 58 -0.84 -11.26 1.85
CA HIS A 58 -1.82 -12.19 2.39
C HIS A 58 -2.85 -12.58 1.34
N LEU A 59 -3.43 -11.59 0.64
CA LEU A 59 -4.39 -11.82 -0.43
C LEU A 59 -3.75 -12.57 -1.60
N ALA A 60 -2.55 -12.19 -2.02
CA ALA A 60 -1.83 -12.86 -3.10
C ALA A 60 -1.61 -14.35 -2.78
N ARG A 61 -1.18 -14.70 -1.55
CA ARG A 61 -1.08 -16.11 -1.13
C ARG A 61 -2.43 -16.81 -1.13
N LYS A 62 -3.47 -16.17 -0.57
CA LYS A 62 -4.84 -16.74 -0.49
C LYS A 62 -5.42 -17.05 -1.87
N PHE A 63 -5.10 -16.25 -2.88
CA PHE A 63 -5.60 -16.38 -4.25
C PHE A 63 -4.59 -16.96 -5.25
N LYS A 64 -3.44 -17.47 -4.78
CA LYS A 64 -2.37 -18.06 -5.62
C LYS A 64 -1.79 -17.10 -6.68
N LEU A 65 -1.62 -15.84 -6.29
CA LEU A 65 -1.03 -14.76 -7.09
C LEU A 65 0.38 -14.36 -6.61
N TYR A 66 1.00 -15.15 -5.73
CA TYR A 66 2.30 -14.83 -5.10
C TYR A 66 3.47 -15.65 -5.69
N GLY A 67 3.39 -15.99 -6.97
CA GLY A 67 4.32 -16.92 -7.61
C GLY A 67 4.04 -18.37 -7.27
N SER A 68 4.57 -19.28 -8.09
CA SER A 68 4.49 -20.74 -7.88
C SER A 68 5.80 -21.35 -7.38
N THR A 69 6.88 -20.57 -7.36
CA THR A 69 8.20 -20.96 -6.83
C THR A 69 8.72 -19.90 -5.86
N ASP A 70 9.68 -20.28 -5.03
CA ASP A 70 10.32 -19.37 -4.07
C ASP A 70 11.05 -18.23 -4.77
N GLU A 71 11.63 -18.50 -5.95
CA GLU A 71 12.27 -17.48 -6.78
C GLU A 71 11.26 -16.46 -7.30
N GLN A 72 10.10 -16.91 -7.77
CA GLN A 72 9.04 -16.00 -8.23
C GLN A 72 8.47 -15.17 -7.07
N ALA A 73 8.28 -15.78 -5.90
CA ALA A 73 7.87 -15.06 -4.69
C ALA A 73 8.90 -14.00 -4.29
N THR A 74 10.20 -14.34 -4.39
CA THR A 74 11.31 -13.41 -4.12
C THR A 74 11.33 -12.25 -5.11
N GLU A 75 11.11 -12.51 -6.41
CA GLU A 75 11.01 -11.45 -7.42
C GLU A 75 9.83 -10.51 -7.16
N ILE A 76 8.68 -11.04 -6.74
CA ILE A 76 7.51 -10.24 -6.33
C ILE A 76 7.84 -9.40 -5.10
N ASP A 77 8.54 -9.96 -4.12
CA ASP A 77 8.95 -9.24 -2.91
C ASP A 77 9.88 -8.06 -3.22
N MET A 78 10.89 -8.29 -4.06
CA MET A 78 11.79 -7.21 -4.50
C MET A 78 11.03 -6.09 -5.21
N LEU A 79 10.05 -6.44 -6.06
CA LEU A 79 9.23 -5.45 -6.77
C LEU A 79 8.35 -4.64 -5.81
N ILE A 80 7.68 -5.27 -4.86
CA ILE A 80 6.81 -4.60 -3.89
C ILE A 80 7.61 -3.65 -3.00
N GLU A 81 8.79 -4.04 -2.54
CA GLU A 81 9.63 -3.17 -1.72
C GLU A 81 10.21 -2.01 -2.54
N PHE A 82 10.63 -2.26 -3.79
CA PHE A 82 11.06 -1.19 -4.69
C PHE A 82 9.94 -0.17 -4.98
N GLU A 83 8.71 -0.63 -5.22
CA GLU A 83 7.54 0.26 -5.36
C GLU A 83 7.34 1.10 -4.10
N SER A 84 7.46 0.49 -2.92
CA SER A 84 7.27 1.18 -1.65
C SER A 84 8.30 2.29 -1.44
N ASP A 85 9.57 2.02 -1.75
CA ASP A 85 10.65 3.02 -1.71
C ASP A 85 10.39 4.19 -2.68
N LEU A 86 9.90 3.89 -3.88
CA LEU A 86 9.57 4.91 -4.88
C LEU A 86 8.36 5.75 -4.42
N ARG A 87 7.32 5.09 -3.91
CA ARG A 87 6.11 5.71 -3.39
C ARG A 87 6.39 6.61 -2.18
N GLU A 88 7.30 6.22 -1.27
CA GLU A 88 7.74 7.07 -0.16
C GLU A 88 8.40 8.36 -0.64
N ARG A 89 9.25 8.27 -1.68
CA ARG A 89 9.87 9.45 -2.31
C ARG A 89 8.83 10.37 -2.95
N ILE A 90 7.80 9.81 -3.57
CA ILE A 90 6.66 10.56 -4.14
C ILE A 90 5.84 11.20 -3.03
N TYR A 91 5.52 10.50 -1.95
CA TYR A 91 4.81 11.08 -0.81
C TYR A 91 5.60 12.22 -0.19
N THR A 92 6.91 12.04 -0.04
CA THR A 92 7.80 13.11 0.40
C THR A 92 7.64 14.32 -0.53
N MET A 93 7.65 14.16 -1.86
CA MET A 93 7.43 15.28 -2.80
C MET A 93 6.07 15.99 -2.63
N VAL A 94 4.99 15.21 -2.51
CA VAL A 94 3.62 15.73 -2.45
C VAL A 94 3.39 16.47 -1.15
N TYR A 95 3.81 15.88 -0.03
CA TYR A 95 3.63 16.42 1.30
C TYR A 95 4.77 17.35 1.75
N SER A 96 5.93 17.40 1.07
CA SER A 96 7.06 18.30 1.44
C SER A 96 6.80 19.78 1.20
N ASN A 97 5.68 20.19 0.59
CA ASN A 97 5.23 21.58 0.73
C ASN A 97 4.99 21.97 2.20
N TYR A 98 4.89 21.00 3.12
CA TYR A 98 4.92 21.20 4.56
C TYR A 98 6.34 21.18 5.19
N PHE A 99 7.39 20.71 4.48
CA PHE A 99 8.70 20.41 5.05
C PHE A 99 9.93 20.84 4.22
N ASN A 100 9.77 21.68 3.19
CA ASN A 100 10.84 22.25 2.34
C ASN A 100 11.74 21.21 1.64
N GLY A 101 11.47 20.84 0.38
CA GLY A 101 12.54 20.19 -0.41
C GLY A 101 12.23 19.60 -1.79
N ASN A 102 13.19 19.82 -2.69
CA ASN A 102 13.64 19.02 -3.85
C ASN A 102 12.62 18.42 -4.84
N ARG A 103 11.46 19.07 -5.04
CA ARG A 103 10.47 18.65 -6.05
C ARG A 103 11.05 18.46 -7.45
N GLU A 104 11.93 19.35 -7.89
CA GLU A 104 12.54 19.27 -9.21
C GLU A 104 13.40 18.01 -9.38
N LYS A 105 14.24 17.70 -8.38
CA LYS A 105 15.07 16.47 -8.40
C LYS A 105 14.21 15.20 -8.44
N LEU A 106 13.12 15.19 -7.66
CA LEU A 106 12.20 14.05 -7.60
C LEU A 106 11.47 13.86 -8.93
N SER A 107 10.90 14.94 -9.48
CA SER A 107 10.14 14.94 -10.73
C SER A 107 11.00 14.63 -11.96
N ASN A 108 12.21 15.22 -12.04
CA ASN A 108 13.01 15.16 -13.27
C ASN A 108 13.98 13.98 -13.31
N PHE A 109 14.28 13.35 -12.16
CA PHE A 109 15.27 12.28 -12.09
C PHE A 109 14.76 11.02 -11.39
N VAL A 110 14.30 11.14 -10.15
CA VAL A 110 13.98 9.96 -9.32
C VAL A 110 12.77 9.20 -9.86
N ILE A 111 11.67 9.89 -10.16
CA ILE A 111 10.46 9.25 -10.69
C ILE A 111 10.73 8.64 -12.08
N PRO A 112 11.31 9.36 -13.07
CA PRO A 112 11.63 8.77 -14.37
C PRO A 112 12.57 7.56 -14.30
N GLN A 113 13.60 7.59 -13.44
CA GLN A 113 14.48 6.44 -13.24
C GLN A 113 13.72 5.24 -12.64
N GLY A 114 12.90 5.48 -11.62
CA GLY A 114 12.05 4.46 -11.03
C GLY A 114 11.12 3.80 -12.06
N LEU A 115 10.43 4.61 -12.87
CA LEU A 115 9.56 4.12 -13.94
C LEU A 115 10.31 3.36 -15.02
N THR A 116 11.54 3.76 -15.35
CA THR A 116 12.38 3.03 -16.32
C THR A 116 12.73 1.63 -15.82
N ILE A 117 13.00 1.48 -14.52
CA ILE A 117 13.25 0.17 -13.91
C ILE A 117 11.99 -0.69 -13.96
N LEU A 118 10.82 -0.14 -13.58
CA LEU A 118 9.54 -0.86 -13.64
C LEU A 118 9.20 -1.31 -15.06
N GLU A 119 9.37 -0.44 -16.05
CA GLU A 119 9.19 -0.75 -17.48
C GLU A 119 10.10 -1.90 -17.94
N GLY A 120 11.34 -1.96 -17.44
CA GLY A 120 12.26 -3.06 -17.72
C GLY A 120 11.77 -4.39 -17.14
N LEU A 121 11.23 -4.37 -15.93
CA LEU A 121 10.66 -5.55 -15.27
C LEU A 121 9.40 -6.05 -15.98
N LEU A 122 8.55 -5.12 -16.42
CA LEU A 122 7.35 -5.38 -17.22
C LEU A 122 7.71 -6.14 -18.52
N LYS A 123 8.62 -5.57 -19.32
CA LYS A 123 9.12 -6.21 -20.55
C LYS A 123 9.70 -7.60 -20.33
N LYS A 124 10.43 -7.84 -19.23
CA LYS A 124 10.98 -9.16 -18.88
C LYS A 124 9.88 -10.20 -18.64
N ASN A 125 8.70 -9.78 -18.20
CA ASN A 125 7.60 -10.65 -17.77
C ASN A 125 6.43 -10.72 -18.78
N ASN A 126 6.68 -10.42 -20.04
CA ASN A 126 5.69 -10.46 -21.14
C ASN A 126 4.50 -9.50 -20.95
N GLY A 127 4.72 -8.37 -20.29
CA GLY A 127 3.78 -7.25 -20.24
C GLY A 127 4.49 -5.99 -19.84
#